data_AF-A0A9D6N4F0-F1
#
_entry.id   AF-A0A9D6N4F0-F1
#
_cell.length_a   1.000
_cell.length_b   1.000
_cell.length_c   1.000
_cell.angle_alpha   90.00
_cell.angle_beta   90.00
_cell.angle_gamma   90.00
#
_symmetry.space_group_name_H-M   'P 1'
#
loop_
_entity.id
_entity.type
_entity.pdbx_description
1 polymer ?
#
loop_
_entity_poly.entity_id
_entity_poly.type
_entity_poly.pdbx_seq_one_letter_code
_entity_poly.pdbx_strand_id
1 'polypeptide(L)'
;MSVDTILDYEELKLPDGRSLRRYADGRIRLENPLSGVIHEERPDGSLLISLPTGRVIFQEYRGEPLLVYHTDHQTGSGIARVGAVRLPGSAQLAYAIHFRDSHGHHLVELQTLRYYRVKKGIA
;
A
#
# COMPACT_ATOMS: atom_id res chain seq x y z
N MET A 1 -16.19 5.35 -30.81
CA MET A 1 -16.89 5.32 -29.51
C MET A 1 -15.86 5.61 -28.44
N SER A 2 -15.67 6.86 -28.04
CA SER A 2 -14.86 7.21 -26.86
C SER A 2 -15.75 6.97 -25.65
N VAL A 3 -15.39 6.02 -24.81
CA VAL A 3 -16.01 5.90 -23.49
C VAL A 3 -15.35 6.98 -22.63
N ASP A 4 -15.83 8.22 -22.75
CA ASP A 4 -15.55 9.28 -21.79
C ASP A 4 -16.23 8.88 -20.48
N THR A 5 -15.60 7.97 -19.75
CA THR A 5 -15.99 7.66 -18.39
C THR A 5 -15.61 8.88 -17.58
N ILE A 6 -16.58 9.75 -17.31
CA ILE A 6 -16.46 10.75 -16.27
C ILE A 6 -16.26 9.95 -14.98
N LEU A 7 -15.01 9.86 -14.54
CA LEU A 7 -14.70 9.24 -13.27
C LEU A 7 -15.13 10.25 -12.20
N ASP A 8 -16.25 9.97 -11.53
CA ASP A 8 -16.78 10.81 -10.45
C ASP A 8 -15.89 10.70 -9.20
N TYR A 9 -14.78 11.44 -9.21
CA TYR A 9 -13.94 11.64 -8.04
C TYR A 9 -13.49 13.08 -7.88
N GLU A 10 -13.32 13.50 -6.63
CA GLU A 10 -12.53 14.66 -6.26
C GLU A 10 -11.06 14.23 -6.12
N GLU A 11 -10.13 14.93 -6.76
CA GLU A 11 -8.69 14.70 -6.60
C GLU A 11 -8.01 15.91 -5.94
N LEU A 12 -7.23 15.62 -4.89
CA LEU A 12 -6.41 16.57 -4.17
C LEU A 12 -4.93 16.15 -4.24
N LYS A 13 -4.07 17.05 -4.72
CA LYS A 13 -2.60 16.90 -4.61
C LYS A 13 -2.15 17.38 -3.23
N LEU A 14 -1.49 16.52 -2.48
CA LEU A 14 -0.94 16.83 -1.16
C LEU A 14 0.41 17.54 -1.29
N PRO A 15 0.82 18.38 -0.31
CA PRO A 15 2.10 19.09 -0.35
C PRO A 15 3.34 18.19 -0.46
N ASP A 16 3.22 16.92 -0.04
CA ASP A 16 4.29 15.92 -0.12
C ASP A 16 4.32 15.14 -1.45
N GLY A 17 3.52 15.57 -2.44
CA GLY A 17 3.48 15.01 -3.78
C GLY A 17 2.55 13.80 -3.97
N ARG A 18 1.89 13.34 -2.90
CA ARG A 18 0.86 12.30 -2.99
C ARG A 18 -0.43 12.83 -3.61
N SER A 19 -1.25 11.93 -4.16
CA SER A 19 -2.60 12.25 -4.63
C SER A 19 -3.66 11.50 -3.84
N LEU A 20 -4.63 12.24 -3.32
CA LEU A 20 -5.83 11.72 -2.67
C LEU A 20 -6.99 11.80 -3.66
N ARG A 21 -7.69 10.71 -3.89
CA ARG A 21 -8.96 10.65 -4.63
C ARG A 21 -10.08 10.21 -3.70
N ARG A 22 -11.19 10.93 -3.74
CA ARG A 22 -12.44 10.58 -3.06
C ARG A 22 -13.49 10.29 -4.12
N TYR A 23 -13.98 9.07 -4.15
CA TYR A 23 -14.96 8.63 -5.14
C TYR A 23 -16.39 8.84 -4.60
N ALA A 24 -17.35 9.02 -5.51
CA ALA A 24 -18.76 9.18 -5.13
C ALA A 24 -19.33 7.95 -4.38
N ASP A 25 -18.76 6.76 -4.60
CA ASP A 25 -19.11 5.53 -3.89
C ASP A 25 -18.61 5.49 -2.43
N GLY A 26 -17.87 6.50 -1.97
CA GLY A 26 -17.30 6.60 -0.63
C GLY A 26 -15.89 5.99 -0.48
N ARG A 27 -15.35 5.38 -1.54
CA ARG A 27 -13.98 4.89 -1.57
C ARG A 27 -12.98 6.03 -1.49
N ILE A 28 -11.89 5.81 -0.76
CA ILE A 28 -10.78 6.74 -0.64
C ILE A 28 -9.53 6.06 -1.18
N ARG A 29 -8.80 6.75 -2.06
CA ARG A 29 -7.54 6.26 -2.64
C ARG A 29 -6.43 7.27 -2.42
N LEU A 30 -5.35 6.85 -1.80
CA LEU A 30 -4.15 7.64 -1.58
C LEU A 30 -2.99 6.98 -2.32
N GLU A 31 -2.30 7.75 -3.15
CA GLU A 31 -1.20 7.25 -3.99
C GLU A 31 0.06 8.06 -3.75
N ASN A 32 1.19 7.37 -3.58
CA ASN A 32 2.51 7.96 -3.64
C ASN A 32 3.17 7.63 -4.98
N PRO A 33 3.16 8.56 -5.95
CA PRO A 33 3.65 8.30 -7.30
C PRO A 33 5.15 8.01 -7.35
N LEU A 34 5.96 8.49 -6.39
CA LEU A 34 7.40 8.22 -6.34
C LEU A 34 7.71 6.76 -6.00
N SER A 35 6.85 6.13 -5.19
CA SER A 35 7.01 4.75 -4.76
C SER A 35 6.15 3.76 -5.52
N GLY A 36 5.11 4.24 -6.22
CA GLY A 36 4.09 3.41 -6.86
C GLY A 36 3.16 2.69 -5.87
N VAL A 37 3.18 3.06 -4.59
CA VAL A 37 2.24 2.52 -3.59
C VAL A 37 0.92 3.24 -3.69
N ILE A 38 -0.15 2.44 -3.72
CA ILE A 38 -1.53 2.92 -3.68
C ILE A 38 -2.20 2.27 -2.47
N HIS A 39 -2.86 3.07 -1.65
CA HIS A 39 -3.70 2.66 -0.53
C HIS A 39 -5.14 3.02 -0.86
N GLU A 40 -6.03 2.04 -0.86
CA GLU A 40 -7.46 2.18 -1.08
C GLU A 40 -8.23 1.67 0.15
N GLU A 41 -9.04 2.53 0.76
CA GLU A 41 -10.01 2.17 1.80
C GLU A 41 -11.40 2.22 1.17
N ARG A 42 -12.18 1.17 1.36
CA ARG A 42 -13.54 1.06 0.83
C ARG A 42 -14.58 1.33 1.91
N PRO A 43 -15.82 1.71 1.53
CA PRO A 43 -16.89 2.01 2.49
C PRO A 43 -17.25 0.86 3.42
N ASP A 44 -17.04 -0.39 2.98
CA ASP A 44 -17.25 -1.60 3.78
C ASP A 44 -16.15 -1.83 4.84
N GLY A 45 -15.13 -0.96 4.89
CA GLY A 45 -14.00 -1.05 5.81
C GLY A 45 -12.87 -1.96 5.33
N SER A 46 -12.99 -2.54 4.13
CA SER A 46 -11.91 -3.28 3.50
C SER A 46 -10.79 -2.36 3.03
N LEU A 47 -9.57 -2.88 3.06
CA LEU A 47 -8.33 -2.18 2.74
C LEU A 47 -7.61 -2.93 1.62
N LEU A 48 -7.15 -2.19 0.62
CA LEU A 48 -6.30 -2.69 -0.45
C LEU A 48 -5.08 -1.80 -0.61
N ILE A 49 -3.88 -2.39 -0.58
CA ILE A 49 -2.61 -1.68 -0.82
C ILE A 49 -1.87 -2.34 -1.97
N SER A 50 -1.80 -1.66 -3.10
CA SER A 50 -1.02 -2.11 -4.26
C SER A 50 0.42 -1.64 -4.15
N LEU A 51 1.35 -2.54 -4.43
CA LEU A 51 2.79 -2.30 -4.38
C LEU A 51 3.37 -2.22 -5.80
N PRO A 52 4.47 -1.48 -6.02
CA PRO A 52 5.14 -1.38 -7.32
C PRO A 52 5.71 -2.72 -7.84
N THR A 53 5.65 -3.78 -7.02
CA THR A 53 6.14 -5.11 -7.37
C THR A 53 5.06 -6.04 -7.93
N GLY A 54 3.85 -5.53 -8.18
CA GLY A 54 2.71 -6.37 -8.60
C GLY A 54 2.10 -7.19 -7.45
N ARG A 55 2.40 -6.80 -6.21
CA ARG A 55 1.80 -7.38 -5.01
C ARG A 55 0.69 -6.50 -4.48
N VAL A 56 -0.29 -7.14 -3.85
CA VAL A 56 -1.42 -6.50 -3.17
C VAL A 56 -1.47 -6.98 -1.74
N ILE A 57 -1.63 -6.06 -0.81
CA ILE A 57 -1.96 -6.34 0.58
C ILE A 57 -3.45 -6.06 0.75
N PHE A 58 -4.20 -7.01 1.28
CA PHE A 58 -5.65 -6.93 1.44
C PHE A 58 -6.04 -7.22 2.89
N GLN A 59 -7.00 -6.44 3.39
CA GLN A 59 -7.71 -6.70 4.65
C GLN A 59 -9.20 -6.65 4.34
N GLU A 60 -9.95 -7.68 4.73
CA GLU A 60 -11.39 -7.72 4.48
C GLU A 60 -12.14 -6.71 5.36
N TYR A 61 -11.76 -6.58 6.63
CA TYR A 61 -12.25 -5.56 7.55
C TYR A 61 -11.24 -5.32 8.68
N ARG A 62 -11.40 -4.20 9.41
CA ARG A 62 -10.48 -3.86 10.52
C ARG A 62 -10.44 -4.96 11.57
N GLY A 63 -9.25 -5.46 11.83
CA GLY A 63 -8.99 -6.54 12.79
C GLY A 63 -8.62 -7.86 12.14
N GLU A 64 -8.97 -8.06 10.87
CA GLU A 64 -8.55 -9.23 10.10
C GLU A 64 -7.04 -9.18 9.75
N PRO A 65 -6.42 -10.33 9.46
CA PRO A 65 -5.06 -10.38 8.96
C PRO A 65 -4.88 -9.57 7.68
N LEU A 66 -3.69 -8.97 7.53
CA LEU A 66 -3.26 -8.40 6.26
C LEU A 66 -2.71 -9.50 5.38
N LEU A 67 -3.43 -9.86 4.32
CA LEU A 67 -3.06 -10.93 3.40
C LEU A 67 -2.30 -10.35 2.20
N VAL A 68 -1.22 -10.99 1.80
CA VAL A 68 -0.36 -10.55 0.68
C VAL A 68 -0.53 -11.51 -0.48
N TYR A 69 -0.83 -10.96 -1.66
CA TYR A 69 -1.02 -11.71 -2.90
C TYR A 69 -0.21 -11.12 -4.04
N HIS A 70 0.12 -11.94 -5.03
CA HIS A 70 0.60 -11.48 -6.33
C HIS A 70 -0.56 -11.38 -7.32
N THR A 71 -0.57 -10.33 -8.15
CA THR A 71 -1.66 -10.07 -9.12
C THR A 71 -1.65 -11.01 -10.33
N ASP A 72 -0.60 -11.82 -10.51
CA ASP A 72 -0.42 -12.76 -11.63
C ASP A 72 -0.85 -14.20 -11.29
N HIS A 73 -1.30 -14.47 -10.06
CA HIS A 73 -1.85 -15.73 -9.56
C HIS A 73 -1.12 -17.01 -10.00
N GLN A 74 -0.05 -17.43 -9.29
CA GLN A 74 0.24 -18.88 -9.07
C GLN A 74 0.90 -19.23 -7.72
N THR A 75 1.35 -18.28 -6.89
CA THR A 75 2.08 -18.65 -5.66
C THR A 75 1.84 -17.71 -4.46
N GLY A 76 1.62 -18.33 -3.29
CA GLY A 76 1.85 -17.79 -1.94
C GLY A 76 0.93 -16.64 -1.48
N SER A 77 -0.06 -16.96 -0.65
CA SER A 77 -0.60 -15.98 0.29
C SER A 77 0.42 -15.78 1.42
N GLY A 78 0.91 -14.55 1.57
CA GLY A 78 1.72 -14.15 2.72
C GLY A 78 0.86 -13.45 3.76
N ILE A 79 1.39 -13.29 4.98
CA ILE A 79 0.79 -12.44 6.00
C ILE A 79 1.69 -11.24 6.23
N ALA A 80 1.12 -10.05 6.16
CA ALA A 80 1.76 -8.82 6.57
C ALA A 80 1.36 -8.45 8.00
N ARG A 81 2.20 -7.64 8.66
CA ARG A 81 1.97 -7.15 10.02
C ARG A 81 2.20 -5.66 10.08
N VAL A 82 1.45 -4.96 10.92
CA VAL A 82 1.72 -3.56 11.25
C VAL A 82 2.63 -3.52 12.46
N GLY A 83 3.67 -2.69 12.43
CA GLY A 83 4.55 -2.51 13.57
C GLY A 83 5.42 -1.26 13.46
N ALA A 84 6.01 -0.85 14.58
CA ALA A 84 7.03 0.18 14.60
C ALA A 84 8.36 -0.41 14.09
N VAL A 85 8.93 0.20 13.05
CA VAL A 85 10.18 -0.23 12.43
C VAL A 85 11.12 0.96 12.25
N ARG A 86 12.43 0.68 12.24
CA ARG A 86 13.43 1.67 11.81
C ARG A 86 13.57 1.59 10.29
N LEU A 87 13.18 2.67 9.61
CA LEU A 87 13.26 2.74 8.15
C LEU A 87 14.71 2.99 7.69
N PRO A 88 15.10 2.50 6.49
CA PRO A 88 16.41 2.81 5.91
C PRO A 88 16.66 4.33 5.83
N GLY A 89 17.79 4.78 6.38
CA GLY A 89 18.15 6.21 6.40
C GLY A 89 17.43 7.05 7.45
N SER A 90 16.61 6.45 8.33
CA SER A 90 15.94 7.15 9.42
C SER A 90 16.48 6.75 10.79
N ALA A 91 16.71 7.74 11.65
CA ALA A 91 17.02 7.53 13.06
C ALA A 91 15.75 7.28 13.91
N GLN A 92 14.58 7.68 13.42
CA GLN A 92 13.30 7.58 14.11
C GLN A 92 12.54 6.32 13.69
N LEU A 93 11.74 5.80 14.63
CA LEU A 93 10.79 4.73 14.32
C LEU A 93 9.60 5.29 13.54
N ALA A 94 9.08 4.49 12.62
CA ALA A 94 7.85 4.75 11.89
C ALA A 94 6.95 3.52 11.93
N TYR A 95 5.64 3.71 11.85
CA TYR A 95 4.72 2.59 11.67
C TYR A 95 4.70 2.17 10.21
N ALA A 96 4.92 0.88 9.98
CA ALA A 96 4.93 0.30 8.64
C ALA A 96 4.18 -1.02 8.60
N ILE A 97 3.69 -1.35 7.41
CA ILE A 97 3.30 -2.72 7.09
C ILE A 97 4.55 -3.47 6.66
N HIS A 98 4.80 -4.61 7.29
CA HIS A 98 5.94 -5.47 7.04
C HIS A 98 5.50 -6.87 6.61
N PHE A 99 6.11 -7.39 5.55
CA PHE A 99 6.05 -8.80 5.20
C PHE A 99 7.38 -9.27 4.61
N ARG A 100 7.52 -10.58 4.41
CA ARG A 100 8.75 -11.18 3.91
C ARG A 100 8.45 -12.24 2.85
N ASP A 101 9.30 -12.31 1.84
CA ASP A 101 9.29 -13.33 0.80
C ASP A 101 10.73 -13.82 0.51
N SER A 102 10.92 -14.48 -0.64
CA SER A 102 12.22 -14.90 -1.17
C SER A 102 13.15 -13.73 -1.54
N HIS A 103 12.61 -12.54 -1.81
CA HIS A 103 13.36 -11.33 -2.20
C HIS A 103 13.79 -10.48 -0.99
N GLY A 104 13.23 -10.72 0.19
CA GLY A 104 13.66 -10.08 1.44
C GLY A 104 12.50 -9.51 2.25
N HIS A 105 12.79 -8.45 3.00
CA HIS A 105 11.81 -7.73 3.80
C HIS A 105 11.19 -6.61 2.98
N HIS A 106 9.88 -6.47 3.09
CA HIS A 106 9.09 -5.45 2.42
C HIS A 106 8.45 -4.56 3.45
N LEU A 107 8.69 -3.26 3.37
CA LEU A 107 8.13 -2.26 4.30
C LEU A 107 7.35 -1.22 3.52
N VAL A 108 6.14 -0.91 3.97
CA VAL A 108 5.34 0.23 3.50
C VAL A 108 5.14 1.17 4.68
N GLU A 109 5.78 2.32 4.65
CA GLU A 109 5.60 3.36 5.67
C GLU A 109 4.18 3.93 5.59
N LEU A 110 3.39 3.83 6.67
CA LEU A 110 1.96 4.16 6.62
C LEU A 110 1.69 5.65 6.41
N GLN A 111 2.57 6.52 6.93
CA GLN A 111 2.34 7.96 6.88
C GLN A 111 2.58 8.54 5.48
N THR A 112 3.58 8.02 4.75
CA THR A 112 4.02 8.59 3.47
C THR A 112 3.77 7.65 2.29
N LEU A 113 3.37 6.40 2.56
CA LEU A 113 3.31 5.31 1.59
C LEU A 113 4.64 5.02 0.89
N ARG A 114 5.78 5.38 1.46
CA ARG A 114 7.08 4.98 0.92
C ARG A 114 7.27 3.47 1.04
N TYR A 115 7.81 2.89 -0.03
CA TYR A 115 8.09 1.46 -0.11
C TYR A 115 9.57 1.19 -0.03
N TYR A 116 9.94 0.22 0.81
CA TYR A 116 11.32 -0.23 0.99
C TYR A 116 11.38 -1.74 0.78
N ARG A 117 12.35 -2.18 0.00
CA ARG A 117 12.74 -3.59 -0.11
C ARG A 117 14.13 -3.75 0.46
N VAL A 118 14.24 -4.44 1.59
CA VAL A 118 15.50 -4.70 2.28
C VAL A 118 15.90 -6.14 2.01
N LYS A 119 17.02 -6.32 1.30
CA LYS A 119 17.56 -7.65 1.03
C LYS A 119 17.97 -8.33 2.33
N LYS A 120 17.88 -9.66 2.34
CA LYS A 120 18.37 -10.47 3.46
C LYS A 120 19.90 -10.33 3.53
N GLY A 121 20.41 -9.61 4.52
CA GLY A 121 21.84 -9.45 4.80
C GLY A 121 22.45 -8.14 4.35
N ILE A 122 22.23 -7.08 5.13
CA ILE A 122 23.28 -6.13 5.54
C ILE A 122 22.92 -5.79 7.00
N ALA A 123 23.57 -6.50 7.92
CA ALA A 123 23.78 -6.02 9.28
C ALA A 123 25.21 -5.47 9.31
#